data_AF-A0A7C1J8B7-F1
#
_entry.id   AF-A0A7C1J8B7-F1
#
_cell.length_a   1.000
_cell.length_b   1.000
_cell.length_c   1.000
_cell.angle_alpha   90.00
_cell.angle_beta   90.00
_cell.angle_gamma   90.00
#
_symmetry.space_group_name_H-M   'P 1'
#
loop_
_entity.id
_entity.type
_entity.pdbx_description
1 polymer ?
#
loop_
_entity_poly.entity_id
_entity_poly.type
_entity_poly.pdbx_seq_one_letter_code
_entity_poly.pdbx_strand_id
1 'polypeptide(L)'
;MRTKRLSYWLLAIGVLFTLYASRFTVAYAQNDELQLAVRRNFGYGGGSQIQGNFRMEIDTPPAGVIAVTFLIDGIAIGTDAEPPFRIDFDTENYADGWHELTAEAQTRDGRTLVSEVRRFEFVPAEVGFEVGGRIAGIVFVIVGGIFVFVTVLQFLLPGRGKTNSLPLGAKRNYGWLGGAICPKCQRPFPLHWWRFKLGKASYDRCDHCGRWSLVHAASPAQLTAAEQAELAQAQPEKALAHENAEERLRRQLDETRYTDL
;
A
#
# COMPACT_ATOMS: atom_id res chain seq x y z
N MET A 1 38.52 -29.60 -54.83
CA MET A 1 37.80 -28.64 -55.72
C MET A 1 36.30 -28.50 -55.45
N ARG A 2 35.61 -29.49 -54.84
CA ARG A 2 34.14 -29.48 -54.64
C ARG A 2 33.64 -28.56 -53.51
N THR A 3 34.46 -28.32 -52.48
CA THR A 3 34.10 -27.50 -51.30
C THR A 3 34.13 -25.99 -51.54
N LYS A 4 35.08 -25.49 -52.36
CA LYS A 4 35.15 -24.07 -52.73
C LYS A 4 33.94 -23.61 -53.54
N ARG A 5 33.44 -24.45 -54.46
CA ARG A 5 32.21 -24.17 -55.23
C ARG A 5 30.99 -24.03 -54.32
N LEU A 6 30.82 -24.93 -53.34
CA LEU A 6 29.70 -24.85 -52.38
C LEU A 6 29.74 -23.55 -51.56
N SER A 7 30.94 -23.10 -51.16
CA SER A 7 31.12 -21.83 -50.43
C SER A 7 30.74 -20.61 -51.26
N TYR A 8 31.12 -20.56 -52.55
CA TYR A 8 30.69 -19.48 -53.45
C TYR A 8 29.18 -19.48 -53.71
N TRP A 9 28.55 -20.66 -53.79
CA TRP A 9 27.09 -20.76 -53.92
C TRP A 9 26.35 -20.28 -52.67
N LEU A 10 26.84 -20.61 -51.47
CA LEU A 10 26.27 -20.12 -50.22
C LEU A 10 26.46 -18.61 -50.05
N LEU A 11 27.61 -18.07 -50.45
CA LEU A 11 27.85 -16.62 -50.48
C LEU A 11 26.93 -15.92 -51.48
N ALA A 12 26.75 -16.48 -52.68
CA ALA A 12 25.85 -15.93 -53.69
C ALA A 12 24.40 -15.93 -53.22
N ILE A 13 23.94 -17.01 -52.57
CA ILE A 13 22.60 -17.09 -51.97
C ILE A 13 22.45 -16.09 -50.82
N GLY A 14 23.46 -15.94 -49.97
CA GLY A 14 23.45 -14.96 -48.88
C GLY A 14 23.37 -13.52 -49.38
N VAL A 15 24.09 -13.20 -50.47
CA VAL A 15 24.02 -11.88 -51.13
C VAL A 15 22.67 -11.67 -51.80
N LEU A 16 22.13 -12.69 -52.48
CA LEU A 16 20.80 -12.60 -53.09
C LEU A 16 19.71 -12.42 -52.02
N PHE A 17 19.83 -13.11 -50.89
CA PHE A 17 18.89 -13.02 -49.78
C PHE A 17 18.94 -11.64 -49.11
N THR A 18 20.13 -11.07 -48.93
CA THR A 18 20.28 -9.70 -48.38
C THR A 18 19.78 -8.63 -49.35
N LEU A 19 19.99 -8.79 -50.66
CA LEU A 19 19.42 -7.92 -51.69
C LEU A 19 17.89 -8.06 -51.82
N TYR A 20 17.34 -9.25 -51.54
CA TYR A 20 15.91 -9.48 -51.50
C TYR A 20 15.29 -8.90 -50.22
N ALA A 21 15.93 -9.13 -49.07
CA ALA A 21 15.51 -8.59 -47.77
C ALA A 21 15.50 -7.06 -47.74
N SER A 22 16.43 -6.39 -48.42
CA SER A 22 16.48 -4.92 -48.49
C SER A 22 15.37 -4.29 -49.36
N ARG A 23 14.59 -5.09 -50.10
CA ARG A 23 13.35 -4.63 -50.75
C ARG A 23 12.16 -4.52 -49.79
N PHE A 24 12.26 -5.11 -48.60
CA PHE A 24 11.23 -5.00 -47.56
C PHE A 24 11.52 -3.78 -46.68
N THR A 25 11.22 -2.60 -47.19
CA THR A 25 11.05 -1.43 -46.32
C THR A 25 9.79 -1.61 -45.51
N VAL A 26 9.92 -1.82 -44.19
CA VAL A 26 8.80 -1.73 -43.26
C VAL A 26 8.44 -0.25 -43.15
N ALA A 27 7.43 0.18 -43.93
CA ALA A 27 6.81 1.47 -43.71
C ALA A 27 6.01 1.38 -42.41
N TYR A 28 6.43 2.12 -41.38
CA TYR A 28 5.54 2.42 -40.27
C TYR A 28 4.41 3.29 -40.83
N ALA A 29 3.27 2.68 -41.14
CA ALA A 29 2.05 3.42 -41.38
C ALA A 29 1.72 4.09 -40.05
N GLN A 30 2.06 5.37 -39.94
CA GLN A 30 1.58 6.22 -38.87
C GLN A 30 0.09 6.41 -39.16
N ASN A 31 -0.75 5.60 -38.52
CA ASN A 31 -2.19 5.76 -38.64
C ASN A 31 -2.50 7.17 -38.11
N ASP A 32 -2.94 8.08 -39.00
CA ASP A 32 -3.47 9.42 -38.69
C ASP A 32 -4.82 9.31 -37.93
N GLU A 33 -4.98 8.31 -37.09
CA GLU A 33 -6.20 8.02 -36.36
C GLU A 33 -6.25 8.87 -35.09
N LEU A 34 -7.32 9.66 -34.96
CA LEU A 34 -7.51 10.54 -33.83
C LEU A 34 -7.98 9.71 -32.63
N GLN A 35 -7.14 9.57 -31.61
CA GLN A 35 -7.49 8.78 -30.43
C GLN A 35 -8.14 9.67 -29.35
N LEU A 36 -9.44 9.46 -29.13
CA LEU A 36 -10.19 10.10 -28.05
C LEU A 36 -10.06 9.28 -26.76
N ALA A 37 -9.51 9.90 -25.72
CA ALA A 37 -9.51 9.38 -24.36
C ALA A 37 -10.60 10.07 -23.52
N VAL A 38 -11.27 9.27 -22.69
CA VAL A 38 -12.26 9.76 -21.71
C VAL A 38 -11.76 9.42 -20.33
N ARG A 39 -11.43 10.43 -19.53
CA ARG A 39 -10.84 10.28 -18.20
C ARG A 39 -11.78 10.82 -17.13
N ARG A 40 -11.81 10.14 -15.99
CA ARG A 40 -12.62 10.56 -14.86
C ARG A 40 -11.86 11.61 -14.05
N ASN A 41 -12.44 12.78 -13.89
CA ASN A 41 -11.96 13.78 -12.93
C ASN A 41 -12.55 13.49 -11.54
N PHE A 42 -13.86 13.22 -11.50
CA PHE A 42 -14.59 12.90 -10.26
C PHE A 42 -15.84 12.06 -10.56
N GLY A 43 -16.28 11.25 -9.60
CA GLY A 43 -17.53 10.49 -9.68
C GLY A 43 -17.34 8.98 -9.81
N TYR A 44 -18.36 8.30 -10.34
CA TYR A 44 -18.38 6.86 -10.55
C TYR A 44 -17.93 6.47 -11.96
N GLY A 45 -17.17 5.38 -12.08
CA GLY A 45 -16.82 4.79 -13.37
C GLY A 45 -16.64 3.28 -13.24
N GLY A 46 -17.64 2.54 -13.71
CA GLY A 46 -17.72 1.08 -13.68
C GLY A 46 -17.66 0.51 -15.09
N GLY A 47 -16.51 0.62 -15.76
CA GLY A 47 -16.35 0.18 -17.14
C GLY A 47 -16.99 1.17 -18.12
N SER A 48 -18.06 0.76 -18.82
CA SER A 48 -18.82 1.63 -19.73
C SER A 48 -19.81 2.54 -19.02
N GLN A 49 -20.13 2.27 -17.75
CA GLN A 49 -21.03 3.12 -16.96
C GLN A 49 -20.25 4.22 -16.27
N ILE A 50 -20.69 5.46 -16.43
CA ILE A 50 -20.04 6.63 -15.86
C ILE A 50 -21.05 7.61 -15.26
N GLN A 51 -20.65 8.29 -14.19
CA GLN A 51 -21.42 9.38 -13.58
C GLN A 51 -20.48 10.40 -12.94
N GLY A 52 -20.75 11.69 -13.16
CA GLY A 52 -20.04 12.82 -12.57
C GLY A 52 -19.24 13.60 -13.61
N ASN A 53 -18.10 14.14 -13.18
CA ASN A 53 -17.26 15.00 -14.02
C ASN A 53 -16.16 14.22 -14.73
N PHE A 54 -16.14 14.33 -16.05
CA PHE A 54 -15.21 13.64 -16.94
C PHE A 54 -14.51 14.62 -17.87
N ARG A 55 -13.38 14.18 -18.41
CA ARG A 55 -12.59 14.89 -19.41
C ARG A 55 -12.53 14.07 -20.69
N MET A 56 -12.87 14.69 -21.80
CA MET A 56 -12.46 14.23 -23.13
C MET A 56 -11.12 14.86 -23.48
N GLU A 57 -10.15 14.07 -23.95
CA GLU A 57 -8.85 14.58 -24.37
C GLU A 57 -8.24 13.75 -25.51
N ILE A 58 -7.37 14.38 -26.30
CA ILE A 58 -6.60 13.71 -27.34
C ILE A 58 -5.19 13.43 -26.80
N ASP A 59 -4.93 12.16 -26.44
CA ASP A 59 -3.68 11.74 -25.80
C ASP A 59 -2.44 11.99 -26.68
N THR A 60 -2.54 11.65 -27.97
CA THR A 60 -1.45 11.82 -28.95
C THR A 60 -2.02 12.39 -30.25
N PRO A 61 -2.10 13.73 -30.38
CA PRO A 61 -2.67 14.34 -31.57
C PRO A 61 -1.76 14.09 -32.79
N PRO A 62 -2.33 13.74 -33.95
CA PRO A 62 -1.60 13.69 -35.21
C PRO A 62 -0.91 15.03 -35.54
N ALA A 63 0.14 14.98 -36.36
CA ALA A 63 0.88 16.18 -36.73
C ALA A 63 -0.02 17.17 -37.50
N GLY A 64 0.08 18.45 -37.18
CA GLY A 64 -0.63 19.51 -37.90
C GLY A 64 -2.09 19.73 -37.47
N VAL A 65 -2.58 19.07 -36.42
CA VAL A 65 -3.86 19.43 -35.77
C VAL A 65 -3.78 20.86 -35.22
N ILE A 66 -4.81 21.66 -35.49
CA ILE A 66 -4.93 23.06 -35.06
C ILE A 66 -6.10 23.33 -34.14
N ALA A 67 -7.15 22.50 -34.19
CA ALA A 67 -8.29 22.58 -33.31
C ALA A 67 -8.99 21.24 -33.23
N VAL A 68 -9.60 20.93 -32.09
CA VAL A 68 -10.38 19.72 -31.86
C VAL A 68 -11.74 20.12 -31.31
N THR A 69 -12.80 19.70 -31.99
CA THR A 69 -14.18 19.82 -31.51
C THR A 69 -14.59 18.51 -30.88
N PHE A 70 -15.12 18.57 -29.66
CA PHE A 70 -15.60 17.40 -28.94
C PHE A 70 -17.11 17.34 -28.99
N LEU A 71 -17.66 16.14 -29.15
CA LEU A 71 -19.08 15.92 -29.37
C LEU A 71 -19.62 14.82 -28.46
N ILE A 72 -20.87 14.98 -28.06
CA ILE A 72 -21.69 13.97 -27.38
C ILE A 72 -22.97 13.82 -28.20
N ASP A 73 -23.27 12.60 -28.63
CA ASP A 73 -24.40 12.25 -29.51
C ASP A 73 -24.43 13.08 -30.81
N GLY A 74 -23.26 13.39 -31.34
CA GLY A 74 -23.09 14.22 -32.53
C GLY A 74 -23.33 15.72 -32.30
N ILE A 75 -23.59 16.15 -31.06
CA ILE A 75 -23.73 17.57 -30.68
C ILE A 75 -22.40 18.07 -30.15
N ALA A 76 -21.87 19.14 -30.75
CA ALA A 76 -20.64 19.76 -30.30
C ALA A 76 -20.82 20.41 -28.92
N ILE A 77 -19.95 20.03 -27.98
CA ILE A 77 -19.95 20.57 -26.61
C ILE A 77 -18.90 21.66 -26.42
N GLY A 78 -17.92 21.72 -27.33
CA GLY A 78 -16.91 22.77 -27.38
C GLY A 78 -15.76 22.44 -28.33
N THR A 79 -14.95 23.45 -28.61
CA THR A 79 -13.75 23.35 -29.46
C THR A 79 -12.56 23.88 -28.69
N ASP A 80 -11.48 23.11 -28.69
CA ASP A 80 -10.19 23.50 -28.13
C ASP A 80 -9.18 23.71 -29.28
N ALA A 81 -8.60 24.91 -29.33
CA ALA A 81 -7.62 25.30 -30.37
C ALA A 81 -6.18 25.28 -29.87
N GLU A 82 -5.96 24.93 -28.60
CA GLU A 82 -4.63 24.94 -27.98
C GLU A 82 -4.28 23.57 -27.38
N PRO A 83 -3.15 22.96 -27.76
CA PRO A 83 -2.72 21.73 -27.12
C PRO A 83 -2.29 21.99 -25.66
N PRO A 84 -2.59 21.10 -24.70
CA PRO A 84 -3.23 19.79 -24.87
C PRO A 84 -4.75 19.90 -25.07
N PHE A 85 -5.24 19.36 -26.19
CA PHE A 85 -6.65 19.45 -26.58
C PHE A 85 -7.54 18.66 -25.64
N ARG A 86 -8.39 19.35 -24.89
CA ARG A 86 -9.26 18.72 -23.89
C ARG A 86 -10.49 19.55 -23.55
N ILE A 87 -11.53 18.87 -23.09
CA ILE A 87 -12.72 19.51 -22.53
C ILE A 87 -13.26 18.69 -21.35
N ASP A 88 -13.65 19.40 -20.30
CA ASP A 88 -14.35 18.81 -19.16
C ASP A 88 -15.87 18.90 -19.41
N PHE A 89 -16.58 17.83 -19.07
CA PHE A 89 -18.04 17.75 -19.16
C PHE A 89 -18.60 17.05 -17.91
N ASP A 90 -19.87 17.34 -17.61
CA ASP A 90 -20.59 16.68 -16.53
C ASP A 90 -21.70 15.81 -17.13
N THR A 91 -21.76 14.54 -16.75
CA THR A 91 -22.79 13.61 -17.24
C THR A 91 -24.18 14.03 -16.82
N GLU A 92 -24.33 14.78 -15.72
CA GLU A 92 -25.63 15.25 -15.21
C GLU A 92 -26.30 16.30 -16.13
N ASN A 93 -25.55 16.88 -17.06
CA ASN A 93 -26.07 17.81 -18.06
C ASN A 93 -26.75 17.10 -19.24
N TYR A 94 -26.73 15.77 -19.26
CA TYR A 94 -27.28 14.92 -20.33
C TYR A 94 -28.33 13.98 -19.74
N ALA A 95 -29.17 13.40 -20.59
CA ALA A 95 -30.13 12.39 -20.14
C ALA A 95 -29.38 11.14 -19.63
N ASP A 96 -30.00 10.35 -18.76
CA ASP A 96 -29.46 9.03 -18.42
C ASP A 96 -29.62 8.08 -19.63
N GLY A 97 -28.63 7.21 -19.84
CA GLY A 97 -28.66 6.21 -20.91
C GLY A 97 -27.36 6.13 -21.70
N TRP A 98 -27.39 5.48 -22.87
CA TRP A 98 -26.21 5.31 -23.73
C TRP A 98 -25.95 6.55 -24.58
N HIS A 99 -24.71 7.03 -24.52
CA HIS A 99 -24.20 8.17 -25.26
C HIS A 99 -22.98 7.80 -26.11
N GLU A 100 -22.84 8.48 -27.24
CA GLU A 100 -21.72 8.36 -28.17
C GLU A 100 -20.81 9.59 -28.07
N LEU A 101 -19.56 9.38 -27.66
CA LEU A 101 -18.55 10.43 -27.53
C LEU A 101 -17.58 10.35 -28.71
N THR A 102 -17.39 11.48 -29.39
CA THR A 102 -16.48 11.61 -30.54
C THR A 102 -15.70 12.91 -30.49
N ALA A 103 -14.63 12.97 -31.25
CA ALA A 103 -13.86 14.19 -31.48
C ALA A 103 -13.55 14.36 -32.97
N GLU A 104 -13.55 15.62 -33.41
CA GLU A 104 -13.24 16.03 -34.78
C GLU A 104 -12.08 17.02 -34.75
N ALA A 105 -10.94 16.62 -35.31
CA ALA A 105 -9.74 17.45 -35.38
C ALA A 105 -9.60 18.10 -36.75
N GLN A 106 -9.46 19.42 -36.78
CA GLN A 106 -9.08 20.16 -37.98
C GLN A 106 -7.55 20.23 -38.08
N THR A 107 -7.04 19.99 -39.29
CA THR A 107 -5.60 20.04 -39.59
C THR A 107 -5.23 21.25 -40.44
N ARG A 108 -3.97 21.68 -40.41
CA ARG A 108 -3.45 22.77 -41.27
C ARG A 108 -3.63 22.50 -42.77
N ASP A 109 -3.66 21.23 -43.15
CA ASP A 109 -3.84 20.81 -44.55
C ASP A 109 -5.32 20.86 -44.99
N GLY A 110 -6.23 21.32 -44.12
CA GLY A 110 -7.67 21.40 -44.39
C GLY A 110 -8.41 20.05 -44.27
N ARG A 111 -7.73 18.98 -43.84
CA ARG A 111 -8.37 17.68 -43.55
C ARG A 111 -9.07 17.74 -42.19
N THR A 112 -10.18 17.03 -42.08
CA THR A 112 -10.86 16.73 -40.81
C THR A 112 -10.60 15.28 -40.45
N LEU A 113 -10.02 15.04 -39.29
CA LEU A 113 -9.83 13.71 -38.71
C LEU A 113 -10.92 13.47 -37.68
N VAL A 114 -11.51 12.28 -37.67
CA VAL A 114 -12.57 11.91 -36.72
C VAL A 114 -12.06 10.78 -35.85
N SER A 115 -12.36 10.83 -34.56
CA SER A 115 -12.01 9.75 -33.63
C SER A 115 -12.91 8.53 -33.79
N GLU A 116 -12.47 7.40 -33.25
CA GLU A 116 -13.39 6.30 -32.98
C GLU A 116 -14.51 6.73 -32.02
N VAL A 117 -15.68 6.12 -32.20
CA VAL A 117 -16.85 6.36 -31.33
C VAL A 117 -16.63 5.66 -30.00
N ARG A 118 -16.66 6.43 -28.91
CA ARG A 118 -16.57 5.91 -27.55
C ARG A 118 -17.97 5.88 -26.94
N ARG A 119 -18.48 4.68 -26.66
CA ARG A 119 -19.81 4.51 -26.04
C ARG A 119 -19.73 4.40 -24.54
N PHE A 120 -20.51 5.23 -23.86
CA PHE A 120 -20.66 5.19 -22.40
C PHE A 120 -22.13 5.27 -22.02
N GLU A 121 -22.49 4.58 -20.95
CA GLU A 121 -23.81 4.70 -20.34
C GLU A 121 -23.72 5.70 -19.19
N PHE A 122 -24.42 6.82 -19.31
CA PHE A 122 -24.55 7.80 -18.25
C PHE A 122 -25.61 7.27 -17.28
N VAL A 123 -25.19 7.07 -16.05
CA VAL A 123 -26.04 6.49 -15.00
C VAL A 123 -26.32 7.55 -13.94
N PRO A 124 -27.49 7.47 -13.27
CA PRO A 124 -27.80 8.43 -12.22
C PRO A 124 -26.88 8.23 -11.01
N ALA A 125 -26.67 9.32 -10.25
CA ALA A 125 -25.73 9.35 -9.12
C ALA A 125 -25.98 8.25 -8.07
N GLU A 126 -27.24 7.84 -7.90
CA GLU A 126 -27.65 6.77 -6.99
C GLU A 126 -26.99 5.42 -7.28
N VAL A 127 -26.74 5.08 -8.55
CA VAL A 127 -26.09 3.82 -8.94
C VAL A 127 -24.65 3.79 -8.43
N GLY A 128 -23.93 4.91 -8.55
CA GLY A 128 -22.57 5.04 -8.03
C GLY A 128 -22.50 4.87 -6.51
N PHE A 129 -23.43 5.48 -5.77
CA PHE A 129 -23.49 5.36 -4.32
C PHE A 129 -23.93 3.97 -3.85
N GLU A 130 -24.83 3.29 -4.56
CA GLU A 130 -25.26 1.93 -4.20
C GLU A 130 -24.09 0.95 -4.33
N VAL A 131 -23.37 0.99 -5.46
CA VAL A 131 -22.20 0.15 -5.69
C VAL A 131 -21.10 0.47 -4.68
N GLY A 132 -20.81 1.75 -4.46
CA GLY A 132 -19.83 2.20 -3.47
C GLY A 132 -20.20 1.75 -2.04
N GLY A 133 -21.47 1.88 -1.66
CA GLY A 133 -22.00 1.46 -0.36
C GLY A 133 -21.91 -0.05 -0.16
N ARG A 134 -22.21 -0.86 -1.18
CA ARG A 134 -22.09 -2.32 -1.10
C ARG A 134 -20.64 -2.76 -0.88
N ILE A 135 -19.69 -2.17 -1.62
CA ILE A 135 -18.26 -2.45 -1.47
C ILE A 135 -17.78 -2.03 -0.06
N ALA A 136 -18.12 -0.81 0.36
CA ALA A 136 -17.76 -0.30 1.69
C ALA A 136 -18.33 -1.19 2.81
N GLY A 137 -19.57 -1.65 2.67
CA GLY A 137 -20.20 -2.58 3.61
C GLY A 137 -19.46 -3.92 3.71
N ILE A 138 -19.10 -4.54 2.58
CA ILE A 138 -18.31 -5.78 2.56
C ILE A 138 -16.95 -5.58 3.22
N VAL A 139 -16.24 -4.49 2.89
CA VAL A 139 -14.95 -4.17 3.50
C VAL A 139 -15.10 -3.98 5.01
N PHE A 140 -16.15 -3.28 5.46
CA PHE A 140 -16.40 -3.07 6.88
C PHE A 140 -16.69 -4.37 7.61
N VAL A 141 -17.45 -5.29 7.02
CA VAL A 141 -17.71 -6.63 7.58
C VAL A 141 -16.43 -7.45 7.65
N ILE A 142 -15.59 -7.44 6.62
CA ILE A 142 -14.31 -8.17 6.61
C ILE A 142 -13.35 -7.60 7.65
N VAL A 143 -13.14 -6.28 7.65
CA VAL A 143 -12.23 -5.61 8.60
C VAL A 143 -12.74 -5.76 10.03
N GLY A 144 -14.03 -5.58 10.26
CA GLY A 144 -14.68 -5.82 11.54
C GLY A 144 -14.55 -7.28 11.98
N GLY A 145 -14.76 -8.22 11.07
CA GLY A 145 -14.57 -9.65 11.30
C GLY A 145 -13.13 -10.00 11.69
N ILE A 146 -12.14 -9.46 10.99
CA ILE A 146 -10.71 -9.62 11.32
C ILE A 146 -10.43 -9.02 12.70
N PHE A 147 -10.94 -7.83 12.99
CA PHE A 147 -10.75 -7.16 14.29
C PHE A 147 -11.32 -7.99 15.45
N VAL A 148 -12.55 -8.49 15.29
CA VAL A 148 -13.18 -9.39 16.26
C VAL A 148 -12.38 -10.67 16.38
N PHE A 149 -11.96 -11.29 15.26
CA PHE A 149 -11.17 -12.52 15.26
C PHE A 149 -9.84 -12.34 15.99
N VAL A 150 -9.09 -11.27 15.72
CA VAL A 150 -7.82 -10.96 16.40
C VAL A 150 -8.05 -10.74 17.88
N THR A 151 -9.11 -10.03 18.26
CA THR A 151 -9.46 -9.78 19.66
C THR A 151 -9.79 -11.09 20.38
N VAL A 152 -10.65 -11.93 19.79
CA VAL A 152 -11.00 -13.26 20.33
C VAL A 152 -9.76 -14.15 20.43
N LEU A 153 -8.90 -14.16 19.41
CA LEU A 153 -7.66 -14.95 19.40
C LEU A 153 -6.70 -14.52 20.52
N GLN A 154 -6.61 -13.23 20.84
CA GLN A 154 -5.84 -12.74 22.00
C GLN A 154 -6.41 -13.19 23.35
N PHE A 155 -7.72 -13.36 23.46
CA PHE A 155 -8.37 -13.92 24.65
C PHE A 155 -8.22 -15.45 24.76
N LEU A 156 -8.28 -16.17 23.63
CA LEU A 156 -8.19 -17.64 23.58
C LEU A 156 -6.75 -18.18 23.67
N LEU A 157 -5.75 -17.39 23.27
CA LEU A 157 -4.33 -17.75 23.37
C LEU A 157 -3.59 -16.90 24.42
N PRO A 158 -3.82 -17.15 25.73
CA PRO A 158 -3.02 -16.51 26.75
C PRO A 158 -1.60 -17.09 26.74
N GLY A 159 -0.63 -16.40 26.13
CA GLY A 159 0.79 -16.66 26.44
C GLY A 159 1.78 -16.88 25.30
N ARG A 160 1.52 -16.43 24.07
CA ARG A 160 2.53 -16.46 22.98
C ARG A 160 2.99 -15.08 22.47
N GLY A 161 2.76 -14.03 23.26
CA GLY A 161 3.49 -12.79 23.04
C GLY A 161 4.88 -12.95 23.63
N LYS A 162 5.94 -12.71 22.86
CA LYS A 162 7.31 -12.60 23.40
C LYS A 162 7.25 -11.63 24.58
N THR A 163 7.39 -12.14 25.80
CA THR A 163 7.54 -11.29 26.97
C THR A 163 8.79 -10.47 26.71
N ASN A 164 8.67 -9.16 26.57
CA ASN A 164 9.84 -8.30 26.47
C ASN A 164 10.61 -8.49 27.78
N SER A 165 11.65 -9.32 27.75
CA SER A 165 12.52 -9.58 28.88
C SER A 165 13.45 -8.37 29.04
N LEU A 166 12.87 -7.23 29.38
CA LEU A 166 13.63 -6.07 29.80
C LEU A 166 14.36 -6.44 31.09
N PRO A 167 15.69 -6.24 31.16
CA PRO A 167 16.46 -6.54 32.36
C PRO A 167 15.93 -5.73 33.54
N LEU A 168 16.02 -6.31 34.74
CA LEU A 168 15.56 -5.69 35.98
C LEU A 168 16.23 -4.32 36.15
N GLY A 169 15.41 -3.27 36.32
CA GLY A 169 15.88 -1.92 36.61
C GLY A 169 16.32 -1.04 35.44
N ALA A 170 16.10 -1.45 34.19
CA ALA A 170 16.27 -0.54 33.06
C ALA A 170 15.27 0.63 33.14
N LYS A 171 15.73 1.85 32.83
CA LYS A 171 14.87 3.05 32.78
C LYS A 171 13.75 2.84 31.76
N ARG A 172 12.49 2.95 32.19
CA ARG A 172 11.33 2.71 31.32
C ARG A 172 10.75 4.02 30.78
N ASN A 173 10.20 3.94 29.57
CA ASN A 173 9.37 5.00 29.00
C ASN A 173 7.90 4.57 29.12
N TYR A 174 7.12 5.31 29.91
CA TYR A 174 5.70 5.01 30.15
C TYR A 174 4.75 5.68 29.15
N GLY A 175 5.28 6.40 28.16
CA GLY A 175 4.47 7.11 27.16
C GLY A 175 3.53 8.15 27.78
N TRP A 176 2.60 8.64 26.97
CA TRP A 176 1.64 9.67 27.39
C TRP A 176 0.47 9.14 28.22
N LEU A 177 0.16 7.84 28.11
CA LEU A 177 -0.89 7.17 28.89
C LEU A 177 -0.47 6.85 30.33
N GLY A 178 0.83 6.99 30.64
CA GLY A 178 1.41 6.67 31.93
C GLY A 178 1.64 5.17 32.13
N GLY A 179 2.09 4.82 33.33
CA GLY A 179 2.38 3.44 33.72
C GLY A 179 1.43 2.93 34.80
N ALA A 180 1.39 1.62 34.94
CA ALA A 180 0.74 0.95 36.05
C ALA A 180 1.66 -0.13 36.64
N ILE A 181 1.38 -0.54 37.87
CA ILE A 181 2.10 -1.63 38.55
C ILE A 181 1.24 -2.88 38.45
N CYS A 182 1.79 -3.97 37.90
CA CYS A 182 1.04 -5.21 37.75
C CYS A 182 0.88 -5.92 39.11
N PRO A 183 -0.33 -6.28 39.57
CA PRO A 183 -0.53 -6.96 40.85
C PRO A 183 -0.01 -8.41 40.87
N LYS A 184 0.25 -9.00 39.68
CA LYS A 184 0.69 -10.39 39.56
C LYS A 184 2.21 -10.56 39.58
N CYS A 185 2.95 -9.68 38.92
CA CYS A 185 4.42 -9.73 38.89
C CYS A 185 5.10 -8.55 39.60
N GLN A 186 4.34 -7.58 40.09
CA GLN A 186 4.83 -6.37 40.79
C GLN A 186 5.78 -5.50 39.96
N ARG A 187 5.80 -5.70 38.64
CA ARG A 187 6.63 -4.91 37.72
C ARG A 187 5.83 -3.73 37.15
N PRO A 188 6.43 -2.53 37.07
CA PRO A 188 5.79 -1.42 36.39
C PRO A 188 5.86 -1.63 34.86
N PHE A 189 4.78 -1.25 34.17
CA PHE A 189 4.64 -1.39 32.72
C PHE A 189 3.84 -0.21 32.13
N PRO A 190 4.08 0.17 30.86
CA PRO A 190 3.32 1.22 30.19
C PRO A 190 1.87 0.77 29.98
N LEU A 191 0.92 1.69 30.14
CA LEU A 191 -0.47 1.44 29.80
C LEU A 191 -0.65 1.48 28.28
N HIS A 192 -1.24 0.43 27.71
CA HIS A 192 -1.46 0.34 26.28
C HIS A 192 -2.62 1.23 25.83
N TRP A 193 -2.56 1.69 24.58
CA TRP A 193 -3.66 2.44 23.96
C TRP A 193 -4.93 1.60 23.82
N TRP A 194 -4.79 0.27 23.73
CA TRP A 194 -5.90 -0.69 23.65
C TRP A 194 -6.46 -1.13 25.01
N ARG A 195 -6.05 -0.52 26.13
CA ARG A 195 -6.59 -0.87 27.45
C ARG A 195 -8.09 -0.56 27.53
N PHE A 196 -8.83 -1.39 28.25
CA PHE A 196 -10.23 -1.09 28.56
C PHE A 196 -10.31 -0.25 29.84
N LYS A 197 -10.76 1.00 29.72
CA LYS A 197 -10.91 1.89 30.89
C LYS A 197 -12.20 1.53 31.65
N LEU A 198 -12.07 1.11 32.91
CA LEU A 198 -13.17 0.72 33.78
C LEU A 198 -13.19 1.66 34.99
N GLY A 199 -13.79 2.84 34.79
CA GLY A 199 -13.82 3.91 35.79
C GLY A 199 -12.42 4.44 36.12
N LYS A 200 -11.98 4.23 37.37
CA LYS A 200 -10.63 4.58 37.84
C LYS A 200 -9.59 3.49 37.59
N ALA A 201 -10.04 2.27 37.31
CA ALA A 201 -9.19 1.14 36.97
C ALA A 201 -9.11 0.98 35.45
N SER A 202 -8.14 0.20 35.00
CA SER A 202 -7.96 -0.19 33.61
C SER A 202 -7.77 -1.69 33.56
N TYR A 203 -8.45 -2.34 32.63
CA TYR A 203 -8.19 -3.74 32.31
C TYR A 203 -7.18 -3.78 31.16
N ASP A 204 -5.95 -4.14 31.49
CA ASP A 204 -4.84 -4.17 30.56
C ASP A 204 -4.00 -5.44 30.75
N ARG A 205 -3.28 -5.83 29.70
CA ARG A 205 -2.38 -6.97 29.68
C ARG A 205 -0.97 -6.53 30.06
N CYS A 206 -0.36 -7.23 31.02
CA CYS A 206 1.01 -6.94 31.43
C CYS A 206 2.03 -7.49 30.42
N ASP A 207 3.00 -6.68 29.99
CA ASP A 207 4.08 -7.08 29.07
C ASP A 207 5.04 -8.11 29.64
N HIS A 208 5.19 -8.13 30.96
CA HIS A 208 6.17 -8.96 31.65
C HIS A 208 5.64 -10.36 31.93
N CYS A 209 4.45 -10.47 32.49
CA CYS A 209 3.86 -11.76 32.85
C CYS A 209 2.78 -12.25 31.87
N GLY A 210 2.37 -11.41 30.90
CA GLY A 210 1.37 -11.73 29.90
C GLY A 210 -0.06 -11.84 30.41
N ARG A 211 -0.29 -11.70 31.72
CA ARG A 211 -1.61 -11.85 32.36
C ARG A 211 -2.39 -10.55 32.28
N TRP A 212 -3.69 -10.70 32.05
CA TRP A 212 -4.65 -9.60 32.15
C TRP A 212 -4.96 -9.30 33.62
N SER A 213 -5.06 -8.03 33.96
CA SER A 213 -5.40 -7.61 35.32
C SER A 213 -6.03 -6.23 35.34
N LEU A 214 -6.87 -5.98 36.36
CA LEU A 214 -7.31 -4.65 36.71
C LEU A 214 -6.15 -3.90 37.37
N VAL A 215 -5.75 -2.79 36.78
CA VAL A 215 -4.64 -1.95 37.23
C VAL A 215 -5.07 -0.49 37.35
N HIS A 216 -4.43 0.26 38.23
CA HIS A 216 -4.64 1.70 38.35
C HIS A 216 -3.42 2.43 37.80
N ALA A 217 -3.63 3.61 37.22
CA ALA A 217 -2.54 4.48 36.82
C ALA A 217 -1.71 4.84 38.06
N ALA A 218 -0.42 4.58 38.00
CA ALA A 218 0.52 4.92 39.06
C ALA A 218 1.13 6.30 38.80
N SER A 219 1.42 7.03 39.88
CA SER A 219 2.11 8.30 39.77
C SER A 219 3.57 8.09 39.31
N PRO A 220 4.22 9.11 38.72
CA PRO A 220 5.62 9.01 38.32
C PRO A 220 6.53 8.57 39.48
N ALA A 221 6.30 9.08 40.69
CA ALA A 221 7.06 8.69 41.88
C ALA A 221 6.87 7.21 42.25
N GLN A 222 5.65 6.68 42.12
CA GLN A 222 5.37 5.26 42.38
C GLN A 222 6.04 4.35 41.35
N LEU A 223 6.09 4.78 40.08
CA LEU A 223 6.76 4.03 39.02
C LEU A 223 8.28 3.99 39.23
N THR A 224 8.90 5.13 39.58
CA THR A 224 10.34 5.17 39.91
C THR A 224 10.66 4.33 41.15
N ALA A 225 9.82 4.39 42.19
CA ALA A 225 10.01 3.55 43.38
C ALA A 225 9.91 2.05 43.05
N ALA A 226 8.98 1.65 42.17
CA ALA A 226 8.86 0.27 41.72
C ALA A 226 10.07 -0.19 40.86
N GLU A 227 10.61 0.69 40.01
CA GLU A 227 11.87 0.42 39.27
C GLU A 227 13.06 0.21 40.21
N GLN A 228 13.17 1.03 41.27
CA GLN A 228 14.21 0.88 42.28
C GLN A 228 14.05 -0.39 43.11
N ALA A 229 12.81 -0.77 43.44
CA ALA A 229 12.53 -2.03 44.13
C ALA A 229 12.94 -3.26 43.29
N GLU A 230 12.72 -3.21 41.97
CA GLU A 230 13.22 -4.26 41.05
C GLU A 230 14.76 -4.32 41.04
N LEU A 231 15.46 -3.18 41.05
CA LEU A 231 16.93 -3.13 41.12
C LEU A 231 17.46 -3.75 42.41
N ALA A 232 16.85 -3.43 43.54
CA ALA A 232 17.25 -3.93 44.85
C ALA A 232 17.10 -5.46 44.95
N GLN A 233 16.12 -6.04 44.26
CA GLN A 233 15.94 -7.49 44.19
C GLN A 233 16.93 -8.17 43.23
N ALA A 234 17.39 -7.47 42.19
CA ALA A 234 18.35 -8.00 41.22
C ALA A 234 19.81 -8.00 41.72
N GLN A 235 20.16 -7.08 42.62
CA GLN A 235 21.51 -6.98 43.20
C GLN A 235 21.96 -8.21 44.01
N PRO A 236 21.17 -8.78 44.93
CA PRO A 236 21.57 -9.96 45.68
C PRO A 236 21.73 -11.19 44.79
N GLU A 237 20.91 -11.34 43.75
CA GLU A 237 21.03 -12.44 42.79
C GLU A 237 22.30 -12.32 41.94
N LYS A 238 22.65 -11.10 41.48
CA LYS A 238 23.92 -10.85 40.78
C LYS A 238 25.14 -11.03 41.67
N ALA A 239 25.07 -10.61 42.94
CA ALA A 239 26.15 -10.78 43.91
C ALA A 239 26.43 -12.27 44.18
N LEU A 240 25.37 -13.06 44.42
CA LEU A 240 25.46 -14.51 44.58
C LEU A 240 25.99 -15.21 43.31
N ALA A 241 25.57 -14.77 42.12
CA ALA A 241 26.08 -15.33 40.87
C ALA A 241 27.57 -15.03 40.64
N HIS A 242 28.02 -13.83 41.00
CA HIS A 242 29.42 -13.43 40.90
C HIS A 242 30.31 -14.19 41.88
N GLU A 243 29.88 -14.33 43.13
CA GLU A 243 30.61 -15.10 44.15
C GLU A 243 30.79 -16.57 43.72
N ASN A 244 29.74 -17.20 43.21
CA ASN A 244 29.81 -18.57 42.68
C ASN A 244 30.71 -18.67 41.43
N ALA A 245 30.77 -17.64 40.59
CA ALA A 245 31.63 -17.61 39.41
C ALA A 245 33.11 -17.43 39.79
N GLU A 246 33.42 -16.56 40.75
CA GLU A 246 34.75 -16.42 41.31
C GLU A 246 35.21 -17.70 42.01
N GLU A 247 34.33 -18.36 42.77
CA GLU A 247 34.65 -19.63 43.43
C GLU A 247 34.94 -20.74 42.40
N ARG A 248 34.16 -20.81 41.31
CA ARG A 248 34.43 -21.73 40.19
C ARG A 248 35.77 -21.43 39.52
N LEU A 249 36.09 -20.15 39.30
CA LEU A 249 37.36 -19.75 38.70
C LEU A 249 38.54 -20.10 39.61
N ARG A 250 38.40 -19.92 40.93
CA ARG A 250 39.43 -20.32 41.91
C ARG A 250 39.67 -21.82 41.88
N ARG A 251 38.60 -22.64 41.84
CA ARG A 251 38.73 -24.11 41.72
C ARG A 251 39.46 -24.52 40.44
N GLN A 252 39.18 -23.88 39.31
CA GLN A 252 39.87 -24.14 38.04
C GLN A 252 41.35 -23.78 38.09
N LEU A 253 41.70 -22.63 38.70
CA LEU A 253 43.09 -22.20 38.84
C LEU A 253 43.89 -23.13 39.77
N ASP A 254 43.26 -23.60 40.86
CA ASP A 254 43.88 -24.56 41.76
C ASP A 254 44.05 -25.94 41.10
N GLU A 255 43.07 -26.43 40.33
CA GLU A 255 43.22 -27.65 39.54
C GLU A 255 44.40 -27.57 38.56
N THR A 256 44.56 -26.44 37.85
CA THR A 256 45.68 -26.28 36.91
C THR A 256 47.05 -26.24 37.59
N ARG A 257 47.14 -25.81 38.85
CA ARG A 257 48.41 -25.68 39.59
C ARG A 257 49.05 -27.04 39.92
N TYR A 258 48.26 -28.12 40.03
CA TYR A 258 48.76 -29.46 40.38
C TYR A 258 49.03 -30.37 39.18
N THR A 259 48.73 -29.93 37.96
CA THR A 259 48.90 -30.73 36.72
C THR A 259 50.31 -30.69 36.11
N ASP A 260 51.23 -29.87 36.63
CA ASP A 260 52.58 -29.66 36.07
C ASP A 260 53.72 -30.28 36.92
N LEU A 261 53.44 -31.33 37.72
CA LEU A 261 54.44 -32.14 38.45
C LEU A 261 54.44 -33.59 37.95
#